data_AF-A0A7J9HCR5-F1
#
_entry.id   AF-A0A7J9HCR5-F1
#
_cell.length_a   1.000
_cell.length_b   1.000
_cell.length_c   1.000
_cell.angle_alpha   90.00
_cell.angle_beta   90.00
_cell.angle_gamma   90.00
#
_symmetry.space_group_name_H-M   'P 1'
#
loop_
_entity.id
_entity.type
_entity.pdbx_description
1 polymer ?
#
loop_
_entity_poly.entity_id
_entity_poly.type
_entity_poly.pdbx_seq_one_letter_code
_entity_poly.pdbx_strand_id
1 'polypeptide(L)'
;MGGLLSEKFLDTNLTIPFAGPPLNTPSLQKYKRMVDAWGGWSLFQTLLKTLKTVASKHGVTIPTVAVKYILDQTAVAGSMVGVRLGLSEHIQDTNAIFSLVLDEEDVNSIQVAQRGKDLLRVIGDCGDEYRRA
;
A
#
# COMPACT_ATOMS: atom_id res chain seq x y z
N MET A 1 0.38 -0.17 5.51
CA MET A 1 1.76 0.11 5.02
C MET A 1 2.29 1.49 5.44
N GLY A 2 1.92 2.03 6.61
CA GLY A 2 2.54 3.26 7.17
C GLY A 2 2.51 4.52 6.29
N GLY A 3 1.65 4.57 5.27
CA GLY A 3 1.59 5.66 4.28
C GLY A 3 2.28 5.36 2.94
N LEU A 4 2.99 4.23 2.77
CA LEU A 4 3.68 3.90 1.50
C LEU A 4 2.72 3.66 0.32
N LEU A 5 1.52 3.14 0.59
CA LEU A 5 0.46 3.00 -0.41
C LEU A 5 -0.27 4.34 -0.57
N SER A 6 0.42 5.34 -1.11
CA SER A 6 -0.14 6.66 -1.39
C SER A 6 0.56 7.33 -2.56
N GLU A 7 -0.09 8.34 -3.11
CA GLU A 7 0.39 9.17 -4.21
C GLU A 7 1.73 9.82 -3.87
N LYS A 8 2.00 10.06 -2.58
CA LYS A 8 3.25 10.66 -2.09
C LYS A 8 4.49 9.87 -2.51
N PHE A 9 4.36 8.56 -2.69
CA PHE A 9 5.48 7.68 -3.06
C PHE A 9 5.41 7.22 -4.53
N LEU A 10 4.41 7.64 -5.29
CA LEU A 10 4.32 7.33 -6.72
C LEU A 10 5.44 8.03 -7.50
N ASP A 11 6.07 7.29 -8.43
CA ASP A 11 7.18 7.75 -9.27
C ASP A 11 8.40 8.26 -8.49
N THR A 12 8.50 7.91 -7.21
CA THR A 12 9.65 8.28 -6.39
C THR A 12 10.81 7.32 -6.61
N ASN A 13 12.00 7.87 -6.85
CA ASN A 13 13.22 7.11 -6.90
C ASN A 13 14.02 7.31 -5.62
N LEU A 14 14.05 6.28 -4.76
CA LEU A 14 14.74 6.35 -3.47
C LEU A 14 16.27 6.37 -3.58
N THR A 15 16.85 6.13 -4.76
CA THR A 15 18.31 6.27 -4.96
C THR A 15 18.72 7.72 -5.21
N ILE A 16 17.79 8.58 -5.59
CA ILE A 16 18.05 10.00 -5.82
C ILE A 16 17.70 10.74 -4.53
N PRO A 17 18.68 11.39 -3.88
CA PRO A 17 18.40 12.24 -2.73
C PRO A 17 17.29 13.25 -3.07
N PHE A 18 16.30 13.40 -2.18
CA PHE A 18 15.18 14.34 -2.30
C PHE A 18 14.11 14.05 -3.37
N ALA A 19 14.20 12.96 -4.14
CA ALA A 19 13.19 12.59 -5.15
C ALA A 19 11.93 11.91 -4.57
N GLY A 20 11.65 12.10 -3.28
CA GLY A 20 10.48 11.56 -2.60
C GLY A 20 10.41 11.94 -1.12
N PRO A 21 9.26 11.70 -0.46
CA PRO A 21 9.12 11.95 0.97
C PRO A 21 10.13 11.14 1.77
N PRO A 22 10.69 11.71 2.85
CA PRO A 22 11.65 10.99 3.68
C PRO A 22 10.97 9.81 4.39
N LEU A 23 11.66 8.66 4.44
CA LEU A 23 11.27 7.52 5.25
C LEU A 23 11.66 7.75 6.73
N ASN A 24 11.12 8.81 7.32
CA ASN A 24 11.55 9.38 8.61
C ASN A 24 10.81 8.82 9.83
N THR A 25 9.85 7.91 9.66
CA THR A 25 9.17 7.26 10.80
C THR A 25 9.62 5.80 10.93
N PRO A 26 9.70 5.26 12.17
CA PRO A 26 10.00 3.84 12.37
C PRO A 26 9.05 2.92 11.58
N SER A 27 7.77 3.30 11.49
CA SER A 27 6.78 2.56 10.70
C SER A 27 7.11 2.55 9.21
N LEU A 28 7.45 3.70 8.61
CA LEU A 28 7.84 3.76 7.20
C LEU A 28 9.09 2.91 6.91
N GLN A 29 10.09 2.97 7.78
CA GLN A 29 11.30 2.16 7.65
C GLN A 29 10.99 0.66 7.76
N LYS A 30 10.12 0.26 8.71
CA LYS A 30 9.63 -1.12 8.82
C LYS A 30 8.97 -1.58 7.52
N TYR A 31 7.97 -0.85 7.03
CA TYR A 31 7.25 -1.26 5.82
C TYR A 31 8.12 -1.20 4.56
N LYS A 32 9.13 -0.33 4.51
CA LYS A 32 10.11 -0.34 3.42
C LYS A 32 10.87 -1.67 3.37
N ARG A 33 11.30 -2.20 4.52
CA ARG A 33 11.93 -3.54 4.57
C ARG A 33 10.98 -4.63 4.08
N MET A 34 9.70 -4.53 4.40
CA MET A 34 8.67 -5.45 3.87
C MET A 34 8.57 -5.37 2.35
N VAL A 35 8.57 -4.16 1.79
CA VAL A 35 8.57 -3.94 0.33
C VAL A 35 9.81 -4.54 -0.32
N ASP A 36 10.98 -4.37 0.29
CA ASP A 36 12.24 -4.91 -0.21
C ASP A 36 12.24 -6.45 -0.22
N ALA A 37 11.76 -7.08 0.84
CA ALA A 37 11.62 -8.52 0.93
C ALA A 37 10.59 -9.08 -0.07
N TRP A 38 9.48 -8.35 -0.27
CA TRP A 38 8.39 -8.76 -1.16
C TRP A 38 8.79 -8.73 -2.63
N GLY A 39 9.38 -7.65 -3.13
CA GLY A 39 9.72 -7.55 -4.55
C GLY A 39 10.57 -6.35 -4.93
N GLY A 40 11.05 -5.61 -3.94
CA GLY A 40 11.82 -4.39 -4.15
C GLY A 40 10.96 -3.20 -4.54
N TRP A 41 11.61 -2.05 -4.58
CA TRP A 41 10.96 -0.77 -4.87
C TRP A 41 10.41 -0.68 -6.30
N SER A 42 11.05 -1.32 -7.29
CA SER A 42 10.60 -1.26 -8.68
C SER A 42 9.24 -1.95 -8.89
N LEU A 43 9.06 -3.13 -8.30
CA LEU A 43 7.78 -3.83 -8.34
C LEU A 43 6.72 -3.05 -7.56
N PHE A 44 7.09 -2.46 -6.42
CA PHE A 44 6.21 -1.59 -5.66
C PHE A 44 5.76 -0.35 -6.45
N GLN A 45 6.65 0.27 -7.22
CA GLN A 45 6.27 1.37 -8.13
C GLN A 45 5.32 0.90 -9.23
N THR A 46 5.48 -0.32 -9.74
CA THR A 46 4.53 -0.88 -10.72
C THR A 46 3.15 -1.03 -10.09
N LEU A 47 3.09 -1.57 -8.86
CA LEU A 47 1.83 -1.65 -8.10
C LEU A 47 1.21 -0.27 -7.85
N LEU A 48 2.01 0.73 -7.42
CA LEU A 48 1.50 2.09 -7.20
C LEU A 48 0.94 2.72 -8.48
N LYS A 49 1.57 2.49 -9.63
CA LYS A 49 1.07 2.96 -10.93
C LYS A 49 -0.25 2.29 -11.31
N THR A 50 -0.34 0.97 -11.13
CA THR A 50 -1.59 0.23 -11.34
C THR A 50 -2.70 0.78 -10.45
N LEU A 51 -2.43 0.93 -9.14
CA LEU A 51 -3.41 1.50 -8.21
C LEU A 51 -3.76 2.93 -8.57
N LYS A 52 -2.83 3.72 -9.09
CA LYS A 52 -3.11 5.09 -9.55
C LYS A 52 -4.05 5.10 -10.75
N THR A 53 -3.87 4.19 -11.71
CA THR A 53 -4.77 4.08 -12.86
C THR A 53 -6.20 3.78 -12.41
N VAL A 54 -6.39 2.79 -11.55
CA VAL A 54 -7.69 2.44 -10.98
C VAL A 54 -8.26 3.60 -10.14
N ALA A 55 -7.45 4.21 -9.29
CA ALA A 55 -7.86 5.35 -8.47
C ALA A 55 -8.34 6.53 -9.33
N SER A 56 -7.66 6.79 -10.46
CA SER A 56 -8.03 7.85 -11.40
C SER A 56 -9.32 7.52 -12.15
N LYS A 57 -9.54 6.26 -12.53
CA LYS A 57 -10.81 5.79 -13.15
C LYS A 57 -12.02 6.06 -12.24
N HIS A 58 -11.86 5.86 -10.94
CA HIS A 58 -12.95 6.00 -9.96
C HIS A 58 -12.99 7.35 -9.22
N GLY A 59 -12.04 8.26 -9.50
CA GLY A 59 -11.97 9.56 -8.84
C GLY A 59 -11.63 9.49 -7.34
N VAL A 60 -10.91 8.46 -6.92
CA VAL A 60 -10.50 8.22 -5.52
C VAL A 60 -8.98 8.23 -5.38
N THR A 61 -8.47 7.96 -4.19
CA THR A 61 -7.03 7.89 -3.91
C THR A 61 -6.50 6.45 -3.92
N ILE A 62 -5.20 6.28 -4.13
CA ILE A 62 -4.47 5.00 -4.04
C ILE A 62 -4.82 4.24 -2.74
N PRO A 63 -4.77 4.85 -1.53
CA PRO A 63 -5.11 4.14 -0.31
C PRO A 63 -6.57 3.67 -0.28
N THR A 64 -7.52 4.44 -0.83
CA THR A 64 -8.93 4.02 -0.91
C THR A 64 -9.08 2.75 -1.76
N VAL A 65 -8.44 2.70 -2.94
CA VAL A 65 -8.44 1.49 -3.79
C VAL A 65 -7.79 0.31 -3.08
N ALA A 66 -6.63 0.53 -2.45
CA ALA A 66 -5.90 -0.53 -1.76
C ALA A 66 -6.70 -1.11 -0.58
N VAL A 67 -7.37 -0.27 0.21
CA VAL A 67 -8.21 -0.74 1.31
C VAL A 67 -9.45 -1.47 0.79
N LYS A 68 -10.11 -0.92 -0.24
CA LYS A 68 -11.28 -1.57 -0.86
C LYS A 68 -10.94 -2.96 -1.41
N TYR A 69 -9.85 -3.08 -2.14
CA TYR A 69 -9.39 -4.36 -2.69
C TYR A 69 -9.22 -5.44 -1.61
N ILE A 70 -8.71 -5.05 -0.43
CA ILE A 70 -8.53 -5.98 0.70
C ILE A 70 -9.87 -6.29 1.39
N LEU A 71 -10.75 -5.29 1.56
CA LEU A 71 -12.07 -5.49 2.16
C LEU A 71 -12.98 -6.41 1.33
N ASP A 72 -12.80 -6.44 0.01
CA ASP A 72 -13.58 -7.30 -0.88
C ASP A 72 -13.13 -8.77 -0.88
N GLN A 73 -12.06 -9.11 -0.14
CA GLN A 73 -11.61 -10.50 -0.01
C GLN A 73 -12.54 -11.29 0.92
N THR A 74 -12.89 -12.52 0.55
CA THR A 74 -13.88 -13.36 1.24
C THR A 74 -13.66 -13.53 2.75
N ALA A 75 -12.41 -13.51 3.21
CA ALA A 75 -12.06 -13.74 4.62
C ALA A 75 -11.77 -12.44 5.42
N VAL A 76 -12.04 -11.26 4.85
CA VAL A 76 -11.71 -9.98 5.47
C VAL A 76 -12.99 -9.28 5.95
N ALA A 77 -13.13 -9.15 7.26
CA ALA A 77 -14.26 -8.44 7.87
C ALA A 77 -14.02 -6.93 8.06
N GLY A 78 -12.77 -6.46 7.97
CA GLY A 78 -12.43 -5.07 8.24
C GLY A 78 -10.98 -4.74 7.93
N SER A 79 -10.71 -3.44 7.78
CA SER A 79 -9.38 -2.89 7.55
C SER A 79 -9.17 -1.66 8.44
N MET A 80 -7.97 -1.52 8.98
CA MET A 80 -7.64 -0.45 9.92
C MET A 80 -6.85 0.66 9.21
N VAL A 81 -7.37 1.88 9.29
CA VAL A 81 -6.71 3.09 8.79
C VAL A 81 -6.13 3.87 9.97
N GLY A 82 -4.81 4.01 10.02
CA GLY A 82 -4.14 4.80 11.06
C GLY A 82 -4.27 6.30 10.76
N VAL A 83 -4.57 7.09 11.78
CA VAL A 83 -4.66 8.56 11.72
C VAL A 83 -3.70 9.22 12.71
N ARG A 84 -3.38 10.49 12.48
CA ARG A 84 -2.67 11.35 13.43
C ARG A 84 -3.45 12.64 13.53
N LEU A 85 -4.17 12.83 14.63
CA LEU A 85 -5.06 13.99 14.82
C LEU A 85 -4.29 15.29 14.62
N GLY A 86 -4.83 16.20 13.82
CA GLY A 86 -4.20 17.47 13.45
C GLY A 86 -3.03 17.39 12.45
N LEU A 87 -2.64 16.20 11.99
CA LEU A 87 -1.57 16.01 11.00
C LEU A 87 -2.02 15.22 9.76
N SER A 88 -2.79 14.16 9.97
CA SER A 88 -3.30 13.31 8.90
C SER A 88 -4.66 12.73 9.30
N GLU A 89 -5.69 13.28 8.67
CA GLU A 89 -7.08 12.84 8.78
C GLU A 89 -7.50 12.26 7.43
N HIS A 90 -8.10 11.06 7.46
CA HIS A 90 -8.46 10.29 6.26
C HIS A 90 -9.97 10.10 6.14
N ILE A 91 -10.77 10.98 6.75
CA ILE A 91 -12.22 10.80 6.90
C ILE A 91 -12.90 10.71 5.52
N GLN A 92 -12.61 11.64 4.61
CA GLN A 92 -13.20 11.64 3.26
C GLN A 92 -12.79 10.40 2.46
N ASP A 93 -11.49 10.09 2.43
CA ASP A 93 -10.96 8.89 1.77
C ASP A 93 -11.59 7.61 2.32
N THR A 94 -11.79 7.54 3.63
CA THR A 94 -12.38 6.37 4.31
C THR A 94 -13.85 6.22 3.97
N ASN A 95 -14.61 7.31 3.91
CA ASN A 95 -16.00 7.27 3.49
C ASN A 95 -16.15 6.82 2.02
N ALA A 96 -15.24 7.23 1.14
CA ALA A 96 -15.25 6.83 -0.27
C ALA A 96 -15.06 5.32 -0.48
N ILE A 97 -14.45 4.61 0.47
CA ILE A 97 -14.24 3.14 0.41
C ILE A 97 -15.58 2.40 0.30
N PHE A 98 -16.61 2.85 1.03
CA PHE A 98 -17.89 2.17 1.10
C PHE A 98 -18.71 2.29 -0.20
N SER A 99 -18.51 3.37 -0.95
CA SER A 99 -19.20 3.62 -2.22
C SER A 99 -18.41 3.13 -3.44
N LEU A 100 -17.13 2.81 -3.26
CA LEU A 100 -16.29 2.26 -4.33
C LEU A 100 -16.75 0.84 -4.67
N VAL A 101 -16.73 0.49 -5.96
CA VAL A 101 -16.93 -0.87 -6.45
C VAL A 101 -15.84 -1.11 -7.48
N LEU A 102 -14.99 -2.12 -7.23
CA LEU A 102 -13.95 -2.52 -8.18
C LEU A 102 -14.55 -3.52 -9.15
N ASP A 103 -14.42 -3.25 -10.45
CA ASP A 103 -14.84 -4.21 -11.46
C ASP A 103 -13.75 -5.26 -11.72
N GLU A 104 -14.06 -6.23 -12.58
CA GLU A 104 -13.16 -7.34 -12.88
C GLU A 104 -11.85 -6.86 -13.53
N GLU A 105 -11.89 -5.81 -14.35
CA GLU A 105 -10.69 -5.23 -14.96
C GLU A 105 -9.79 -4.61 -13.89
N ASP A 106 -10.37 -3.86 -12.95
CA ASP A 106 -9.64 -3.26 -11.83
C ASP A 106 -8.96 -4.35 -11.00
N VAL A 107 -9.71 -5.38 -10.60
CA VAL A 107 -9.21 -6.50 -9.80
C VAL A 107 -8.11 -7.26 -10.53
N ASN A 108 -8.28 -7.51 -11.83
CA ASN A 108 -7.27 -8.19 -12.65
C ASN A 108 -5.99 -7.35 -12.80
N SER A 109 -6.11 -6.02 -12.95
CA SER A 109 -4.95 -5.15 -13.04
C SER A 109 -4.10 -5.18 -11.75
N ILE A 110 -4.76 -5.25 -10.58
CA ILE A 110 -4.11 -5.26 -9.26
C ILE A 110 -3.37 -6.59 -8.99
N GLN A 111 -3.60 -7.65 -9.78
CA GLN A 111 -2.88 -8.93 -9.66
C GLN A 111 -1.37 -8.81 -9.87
N VAL A 112 -0.85 -7.67 -10.34
CA VAL A 112 0.59 -7.34 -10.28
C VAL A 112 1.16 -7.54 -8.87
N ALA A 113 0.34 -7.40 -7.82
CA ALA A 113 0.73 -7.65 -6.44
C ALA A 113 1.17 -9.11 -6.18
N GLN A 114 0.67 -10.07 -6.96
CA GLN A 114 1.03 -11.48 -6.83
C GLN A 114 2.44 -11.81 -7.36
N ARG A 115 3.07 -10.88 -8.10
CA ARG A 115 4.44 -11.07 -8.62
C ARG A 115 5.51 -10.98 -7.52
N GLY A 116 5.16 -10.49 -6.34
CA GLY A 116 6.06 -10.48 -5.20
C GLY A 116 6.18 -11.84 -4.53
N LYS A 117 7.21 -12.01 -3.72
CA LYS A 117 7.47 -13.19 -2.92
C LYS A 117 6.44 -13.31 -1.79
N ASP A 118 6.18 -14.56 -1.40
CA ASP A 118 5.41 -14.88 -0.20
C ASP A 118 6.17 -14.41 1.04
N LEU A 119 5.67 -13.34 1.66
CA LEU A 119 6.30 -12.74 2.84
C LEU A 119 6.26 -13.65 4.07
N LEU A 120 5.26 -14.53 4.19
CA LEU A 120 5.19 -15.49 5.30
C LEU A 120 6.36 -16.48 5.20
N ARG A 121 6.72 -16.90 3.99
CA ARG A 121 7.89 -17.76 3.74
C ARG A 121 9.22 -17.02 3.90
N VAL A 122 9.30 -15.77 3.45
CA VAL A 122 10.56 -15.00 3.46
C VAL A 122 10.89 -14.47 4.86
N ILE A 123 9.90 -13.94 5.58
CA ILE A 123 10.10 -13.24 6.86
C ILE A 123 9.67 -14.12 8.04
N GLY A 124 8.50 -14.74 7.95
CA GLY A 124 7.87 -15.45 9.06
C GLY A 124 6.56 -14.78 9.49
N ASP A 125 6.10 -15.13 10.69
CA ASP A 125 4.86 -14.59 11.26
C ASP A 125 5.07 -13.17 11.80
N CYS A 126 3.98 -12.50 12.16
CA CYS A 126 3.98 -11.16 12.74
C CYS A 126 4.91 -11.10 13.97
N GLY A 127 5.90 -10.21 13.89
CA GLY A 127 6.89 -10.01 14.94
C GLY A 127 8.22 -10.72 14.65
N ASP A 128 8.27 -11.72 13.76
CA ASP A 128 9.51 -12.41 13.38
C ASP A 128 10.51 -11.46 12.70
N GLU A 129 10.02 -10.38 12.07
CA GLU A 129 10.87 -9.33 11.50
C GLU A 129 11.74 -8.60 12.53
N TYR A 130 11.43 -8.72 13.82
CA TYR A 130 12.19 -8.14 14.94
C TYR A 130 13.00 -9.18 15.71
N ARG A 131 12.73 -10.47 15.53
CA ARG A 131 13.34 -11.55 16.32
C ARG A 131 14.65 -12.08 15.72
N ARG A 132 14.93 -11.76 14.45
CA ARG A 132 16.20 -12.09 13.79
C ARG A 132 17.20 -10.99 14.10
N ALA A 133 18.03 -11.24 15.13
CA ALA A 133 19.18 -10.41 15.50
C ALA A 133 20.30 -10.51 14.46
#